data_AF-A0A7J8QIK0-F1
#
_entry.id   AF-A0A7J8QIK0-F1
#
_cell.length_a   1.000
_cell.length_b   1.000
_cell.length_c   1.000
_cell.angle_alpha   90.00
_cell.angle_beta   90.00
_cell.angle_gamma   90.00
#
_symmetry.space_group_name_H-M   'P 1'
#
loop_
_entity.id
_entity.type
_entity.pdbx_description
1 polymer ?
#
loop_
_entity_poly.entity_id
_entity_poly.type
_entity_poly.pdbx_seq_one_letter_code
_entity_poly.pdbx_strand_id
1 'polypeptide(L)'
;MARIRKRSIQLSKLCSFACCRSSSRDDHAEIGQKGYSRVVYCNEPDSQEQIRLRYRGNYVSTTKYTAVNFIPKSLFEQFRRVANIYFLVVACVSFSPLAPYSAPSIILPLVVVIGATMAKEGVEDWRRNLQDIEANNRKVEVYDKSSCSFRQTKWKDLRVGELVKVCKDEYFPADILLLSSSYEDGVCYVETMNLDGETNLKLKHALNVTYFRSSAESLKEFRAVIKCEDPNEHLYSFIGTLYSDCQQYSLSPQQILLRDSKLKNTEYIFGVVIFTGHDTKVMQNATDPPSKRTKIERRMDRIIYVLFSALILVSFIGSLFFGIETNNDLSGGNYTRWYLRPDKTTVFFDPRRPAVAAFLHCLTGLMLYGYLIPISLYVSIEICKVLQSIFINQ
;
A
#
# COMPACT_ATOMS: atom_id res chain seq x y z
N MET A 1 19.49 0.77 -48.12
CA MET A 1 20.36 0.59 -46.94
C MET A 1 19.53 0.73 -45.67
N ALA A 2 19.24 -0.39 -45.02
CA ALA A 2 18.43 -0.45 -43.80
C ALA A 2 19.27 -0.11 -42.55
N ARG A 3 18.74 0.72 -41.65
CA ARG A 3 19.39 1.10 -40.39
C ARG A 3 18.78 0.27 -39.25
N ILE A 4 19.57 -0.67 -38.74
CA ILE A 4 19.22 -1.60 -37.66
C ILE A 4 19.12 -0.85 -36.33
N ARG A 5 17.96 -0.94 -35.67
CA ARG A 5 17.66 -0.34 -34.36
C ARG A 5 18.01 -1.36 -33.26
N LYS A 6 19.06 -1.11 -32.46
CA LYS A 6 19.42 -1.94 -31.29
C LYS A 6 18.29 -1.91 -30.25
N ARG A 7 17.71 -3.07 -29.94
CA ARG A 7 16.82 -3.28 -28.79
C ARG A 7 17.66 -3.34 -27.51
N SER A 8 17.40 -2.44 -26.56
CA SER A 8 17.90 -2.57 -25.20
C SER A 8 17.06 -3.62 -24.45
N ILE A 9 17.73 -4.60 -23.86
CA ILE A 9 17.11 -5.63 -23.05
C ILE A 9 16.87 -5.04 -21.66
N GLN A 10 15.61 -4.84 -21.27
CA GLN A 10 15.22 -4.47 -19.92
C GLN A 10 15.31 -5.71 -19.01
N LEU A 11 16.36 -5.77 -18.19
CA LEU A 11 16.61 -6.79 -17.17
C LEU A 11 15.68 -6.68 -15.93
N SER A 12 14.63 -5.85 -15.96
CA SER A 12 13.72 -5.64 -14.83
C SER A 12 12.64 -6.71 -14.65
N LYS A 13 12.65 -7.80 -15.45
CA LYS A 13 11.63 -8.85 -15.42
C LYS A 13 12.06 -10.18 -14.79
N LEU A 14 13.26 -10.29 -14.23
CA LEU A 14 13.77 -11.59 -13.76
C LEU A 14 13.56 -11.93 -12.28
N CYS A 15 12.91 -11.06 -11.49
CA CYS A 15 12.51 -11.40 -10.13
C CYS A 15 11.13 -10.83 -9.82
N SER A 16 10.09 -11.47 -10.35
CA SER A 16 8.74 -11.35 -9.80
C SER A 16 8.28 -12.78 -9.55
N PHE A 17 8.31 -13.15 -8.27
CA PHE A 17 7.70 -14.37 -7.78
C PHE A 17 6.28 -14.46 -8.32
N ALA A 18 6.00 -15.61 -8.91
CA ALA A 18 4.70 -15.98 -9.43
C ALA A 18 3.63 -15.91 -8.33
N CYS A 19 2.63 -15.06 -8.54
CA CYS A 19 1.25 -15.33 -8.15
C CYS A 19 0.34 -14.48 -9.03
N CYS A 20 -0.56 -15.18 -9.70
CA CYS A 20 -1.56 -14.80 -10.69
C CYS A 20 -1.89 -13.31 -10.82
N ARG A 21 -1.61 -12.75 -12.00
CA ARG A 21 -2.24 -11.52 -12.48
C ARG A 21 -3.26 -11.94 -13.55
N SER A 22 -4.55 -11.92 -13.22
CA SER A 22 -5.58 -12.13 -14.24
C SER A 22 -5.60 -10.93 -15.18
N SER A 23 -5.77 -11.22 -16.46
CA SER A 23 -5.94 -10.25 -17.52
C SER A 23 -7.39 -9.78 -17.50
N SER A 24 -7.66 -8.51 -17.12
CA SER A 24 -9.00 -7.93 -17.24
C SER A 24 -9.35 -7.77 -18.72
N ARG A 25 -10.16 -8.69 -19.26
CA ARG A 25 -10.80 -8.55 -20.57
C ARG A 25 -12.25 -9.01 -20.41
N ASP A 26 -13.14 -8.01 -20.41
CA ASP A 26 -14.59 -8.11 -20.58
C ASP A 26 -15.30 -9.19 -19.74
N ASP A 27 -15.18 -9.06 -18.41
CA ASP A 27 -15.83 -9.91 -17.40
C ASP A 27 -17.37 -9.82 -17.39
N HIS A 28 -17.97 -8.89 -18.14
CA HIS A 28 -19.43 -8.70 -18.16
C HIS A 28 -20.22 -9.87 -18.77
N ALA A 29 -19.61 -10.66 -19.66
CA ALA A 29 -20.27 -11.81 -20.29
C ALA A 29 -20.29 -13.06 -19.38
N GLU A 30 -19.48 -13.09 -18.33
CA GLU A 30 -19.38 -14.23 -17.40
C GLU A 30 -20.29 -14.05 -16.17
N ILE A 31 -20.93 -12.88 -16.00
CA ILE A 31 -21.86 -12.58 -14.90
C ILE A 31 -23.05 -13.54 -14.94
N GLY A 32 -23.24 -14.32 -13.87
CA GLY A 32 -24.28 -15.35 -13.76
C GLY A 32 -23.79 -16.79 -13.99
N GLN A 33 -22.51 -16.99 -14.31
CA GLN A 33 -21.89 -18.33 -14.36
C GLN A 33 -21.42 -18.80 -12.97
N LYS A 34 -21.19 -20.11 -12.85
CA LYS A 34 -20.75 -20.75 -11.60
C LYS A 34 -19.36 -20.22 -11.21
N GLY A 35 -19.30 -19.39 -10.17
CA GLY A 35 -18.07 -18.72 -9.71
C GLY A 35 -17.99 -17.22 -10.01
N TYR A 36 -19.02 -16.65 -10.65
CA TYR A 36 -19.15 -15.22 -10.98
C TYR A 36 -20.50 -14.66 -10.51
N SER A 37 -21.02 -15.22 -9.41
CA SER A 37 -22.32 -14.87 -8.85
C SER A 37 -22.30 -15.04 -7.34
N ARG A 38 -22.45 -13.92 -6.63
CA ARG A 38 -22.66 -13.88 -5.19
C ARG A 38 -24.12 -14.20 -4.88
N VAL A 39 -24.34 -15.04 -3.86
CA VAL A 39 -25.67 -15.42 -3.39
C VAL A 39 -25.84 -14.98 -1.94
N VAL A 40 -26.88 -14.21 -1.64
CA VAL A 40 -27.15 -13.69 -0.31
C VAL A 40 -28.53 -14.15 0.15
N TYR A 41 -28.56 -14.89 1.25
CA TYR A 41 -29.80 -15.27 1.92
C TYR A 41 -30.21 -14.16 2.89
N CYS A 42 -31.30 -13.48 2.60
CA CYS A 42 -31.78 -12.35 3.38
C CYS A 42 -32.42 -12.83 4.69
N ASN A 43 -32.09 -12.16 5.81
CA ASN A 43 -32.68 -12.42 7.13
C ASN A 43 -32.42 -13.84 7.68
N GLU A 44 -31.43 -14.55 7.11
CA GLU A 44 -30.99 -15.89 7.52
C GLU A 44 -29.45 -16.01 7.51
N PRO A 45 -28.72 -15.14 8.26
CA PRO A 45 -27.26 -15.11 8.26
C PRO A 45 -26.63 -16.40 8.83
N ASP A 46 -27.36 -17.10 9.71
CA ASP A 46 -26.90 -18.33 10.36
C ASP A 46 -27.36 -19.61 9.63
N SER A 47 -27.95 -19.48 8.43
CA SER A 47 -28.29 -20.63 7.60
C SER A 47 -27.01 -21.38 7.17
N GLN A 48 -27.08 -22.72 7.14
CA GLN A 48 -25.93 -23.53 6.73
C GLN A 48 -25.44 -23.19 5.32
N GLU A 49 -26.36 -22.79 4.42
CA GLU A 49 -26.02 -22.37 3.07
C GLU A 49 -25.21 -21.08 3.07
N GLN A 50 -25.63 -20.05 3.82
CA GLN A 50 -24.87 -18.79 3.96
C GLN A 50 -23.50 -19.02 4.62
N ILE A 51 -23.44 -19.84 5.67
CA ILE A 51 -22.19 -20.14 6.39
C ILE A 51 -21.18 -20.84 5.46
N ARG A 52 -21.65 -21.72 4.58
CA ARG A 52 -20.79 -22.41 3.59
C ARG A 52 -20.16 -21.48 2.57
N LEU A 53 -20.78 -20.33 2.28
CA LEU A 53 -20.24 -19.33 1.35
C LEU A 53 -19.01 -18.58 1.91
N ARG A 54 -18.84 -18.57 3.24
CA ARG A 54 -17.65 -18.00 3.94
C ARG A 54 -17.28 -16.59 3.48
N TYR A 55 -18.26 -15.70 3.38
CA TYR A 55 -18.02 -14.30 3.04
C TYR A 55 -17.12 -13.59 4.05
N ARG A 56 -16.36 -12.59 3.57
CA ARG A 56 -15.47 -11.79 4.42
C ARG A 56 -16.27 -10.95 5.42
N GLY A 57 -15.71 -10.75 6.60
CA GLY A 57 -16.28 -9.85 7.60
C GLY A 57 -16.24 -8.38 7.16
N ASN A 58 -16.96 -7.52 7.87
CA ASN A 58 -17.07 -6.09 7.52
C ASN A 58 -15.93 -5.22 8.09
N TYR A 59 -14.88 -5.83 8.65
CA TYR A 59 -13.67 -5.13 9.06
C TYR A 59 -12.91 -4.59 7.85
N VAL A 60 -12.56 -3.31 7.91
CA VAL A 60 -11.75 -2.63 6.89
C VAL A 60 -10.42 -2.20 7.50
N SER A 61 -9.32 -2.41 6.77
CA SER A 61 -8.05 -1.78 7.10
C SER A 61 -7.41 -1.12 5.88
N THR A 62 -6.91 0.09 6.09
CA THR A 62 -6.14 0.89 5.14
C THR A 62 -4.67 1.00 5.53
N THR A 63 -4.28 0.35 6.63
CA THR A 63 -2.88 0.28 7.08
C THR A 63 -2.01 -0.52 6.14
N LYS A 64 -0.79 -0.04 5.93
CA LYS A 64 0.20 -0.73 5.09
C LYS A 64 0.98 -1.76 5.89
N TYR A 65 1.15 -1.50 7.18
CA TYR A 65 1.95 -2.31 8.09
C TYR A 65 1.09 -2.93 9.18
N THR A 66 1.54 -4.10 9.62
CA THR A 66 1.16 -4.73 10.89
C THR A 66 2.29 -4.53 11.87
N ALA A 67 2.03 -4.60 13.18
CA ALA A 67 3.06 -4.44 14.20
C ALA A 67 4.30 -5.34 13.99
N VAL A 68 4.11 -6.55 13.45
CA VAL A 68 5.19 -7.51 13.18
C VAL A 68 5.94 -7.21 11.88
N ASN A 69 5.22 -6.86 10.81
CA ASN A 69 5.84 -6.67 9.49
C ASN A 69 6.36 -5.24 9.26
N PHE A 70 6.12 -4.30 10.18
CA PHE A 70 6.52 -2.90 10.06
C PHE A 70 8.03 -2.75 9.83
N ILE A 71 8.85 -3.28 10.73
CA ILE A 71 10.32 -3.17 10.65
C ILE A 71 10.87 -3.80 9.35
N PRO A 72 10.60 -5.08 9.02
CA PRO A 72 11.20 -5.69 7.84
C PRO A 72 10.71 -5.05 6.53
N LYS A 73 9.42 -4.72 6.41
CA LYS A 73 8.90 -4.08 5.19
C LYS A 73 9.39 -2.64 5.05
N SER A 74 9.36 -1.85 6.13
CA SER A 74 9.82 -0.45 6.08
C SER A 74 11.32 -0.39 5.78
N LEU A 75 12.16 -1.23 6.41
CA LEU A 75 13.58 -1.34 6.06
C LEU A 75 13.79 -1.72 4.60
N PHE A 76 13.05 -2.72 4.10
CA PHE A 76 13.11 -3.10 2.69
C PHE A 76 12.81 -1.89 1.78
N GLU A 77 11.79 -1.08 2.11
CA GLU A 77 11.48 0.11 1.34
C GLU A 77 12.55 1.21 1.41
N GLN A 78 13.16 1.41 2.58
CA GLN A 78 14.30 2.32 2.71
C GLN A 78 15.47 1.84 1.85
N PHE A 79 15.80 0.56 1.86
CA PHE A 79 16.91 0.01 1.07
C PHE A 79 16.59 -0.22 -0.41
N ARG A 80 15.36 -0.02 -0.89
CA ARG A 80 15.13 0.10 -2.33
C ARG A 80 15.69 1.42 -2.90
N ARG A 81 16.10 2.39 -2.07
CA ARG A 81 16.69 3.66 -2.48
C ARG A 81 18.20 3.48 -2.70
N VAL A 82 18.70 3.93 -3.85
CA VAL A 82 20.11 3.72 -4.26
C VAL A 82 21.08 4.33 -3.25
N ALA A 83 20.74 5.52 -2.73
CA ALA A 83 21.52 6.20 -1.69
C ALA A 83 21.72 5.33 -0.44
N ASN A 84 20.65 4.70 0.04
CA ASN A 84 20.69 3.89 1.26
C ASN A 84 21.51 2.61 1.04
N ILE A 85 21.45 2.01 -0.15
CA ILE A 85 22.33 0.88 -0.52
C ILE A 85 23.79 1.32 -0.54
N TYR A 86 24.09 2.47 -1.16
CA TYR A 86 25.46 3.01 -1.21
C TYR A 86 26.03 3.21 0.20
N PHE A 87 25.29 3.90 1.08
CA PHE A 87 25.76 4.14 2.45
C PHE A 87 25.83 2.87 3.29
N LEU A 88 24.98 1.87 3.03
CA LEU A 88 25.09 0.56 3.68
C LEU A 88 26.39 -0.15 3.28
N VAL A 89 26.74 -0.14 1.99
CA VAL A 89 27.99 -0.74 1.51
C VAL A 89 29.19 -0.01 2.13
N VAL A 90 29.20 1.32 2.12
CA VAL A 90 30.27 2.12 2.75
C VAL A 90 30.37 1.82 4.25
N ALA A 91 29.23 1.72 4.96
CA ALA A 91 29.20 1.35 6.37
C ALA A 91 29.80 -0.05 6.62
N CYS A 92 29.49 -1.04 5.78
CA CYS A 92 30.07 -2.39 5.90
C CYS A 92 31.58 -2.38 5.65
N VAL A 93 32.05 -1.67 4.62
CA VAL A 93 33.48 -1.58 4.29
C VAL A 93 34.25 -0.76 5.32
N SER A 94 33.60 0.17 6.04
CA SER A 94 34.24 0.99 7.08
C SER A 94 34.78 0.22 8.29
N PHE A 95 34.36 -1.04 8.49
CA PHE A 95 34.94 -1.95 9.48
C PHE A 95 36.29 -2.53 9.07
N SER A 96 36.68 -2.35 7.80
CA SER A 96 37.96 -2.81 7.28
C SER A 96 39.10 -1.89 7.75
N PRO A 97 40.31 -2.42 8.01
CA PRO A 97 41.51 -1.61 8.25
C PRO A 97 41.91 -0.73 7.05
N LEU A 98 41.29 -0.94 5.89
CA LEU A 98 41.43 -0.09 4.70
C LEU A 98 40.79 1.29 4.86
N ALA A 99 39.84 1.44 5.79
CA ALA A 99 39.05 2.65 5.93
C ALA A 99 39.90 3.76 6.58
N PRO A 100 39.98 4.97 5.98
CA PRO A 100 40.75 6.08 6.54
C PRO A 100 40.04 6.77 7.71
N TYR A 101 38.85 6.32 8.08
CA TYR A 101 38.00 6.85 9.14
C TYR A 101 37.43 5.72 9.99
N SER A 102 36.99 6.05 11.20
CA SER A 102 36.37 5.11 12.12
C SER A 102 34.95 4.72 11.67
N ALA A 103 34.57 3.44 11.74
CA ALA A 103 33.22 2.97 11.38
C ALA A 103 32.05 3.77 12.01
N PRO A 104 32.10 4.20 13.30
CA PRO A 104 31.02 4.96 13.91
C PRO A 104 30.66 6.27 13.20
N SER A 105 31.61 6.93 12.52
CA SER A 105 31.37 8.21 11.85
C SER A 105 30.46 8.08 10.62
N ILE A 106 30.34 6.88 10.03
CA ILE A 106 29.45 6.60 8.90
C ILE A 106 28.15 5.95 9.37
N ILE A 107 28.23 5.01 10.32
CA ILE A 107 27.07 4.24 10.79
C ILE A 107 26.08 5.14 11.51
N LEU A 108 26.55 6.03 12.39
CA LEU A 108 25.65 6.85 13.21
C LEU A 108 24.74 7.76 12.36
N PRO A 109 25.24 8.54 11.39
CA PRO A 109 24.36 9.31 10.49
C PRO A 109 23.37 8.44 9.71
N LEU A 110 23.80 7.27 9.21
CA LEU A 110 22.93 6.36 8.45
C LEU A 110 21.78 5.84 9.31
N VAL A 111 22.07 5.38 10.53
CA VAL A 111 21.07 4.86 11.48
C VAL A 111 20.09 5.95 11.89
N VAL A 112 20.56 7.17 12.17
CA VAL A 112 19.69 8.30 12.53
C VAL A 112 18.70 8.62 11.41
N VAL A 113 19.16 8.66 10.16
CA VAL A 113 18.31 8.99 9.00
C VAL A 113 17.29 7.89 8.73
N ILE A 114 17.72 6.63 8.70
CA ILE A 114 16.82 5.50 8.49
C ILE A 114 15.82 5.42 9.65
N GLY A 115 16.28 5.59 10.89
CA GLY A 115 15.42 5.62 12.07
C GLY A 115 14.38 6.73 12.03
N ALA A 116 14.77 7.97 11.69
CA ALA A 116 13.85 9.10 11.59
C ALA A 116 12.80 8.90 10.47
N THR A 117 13.22 8.40 9.30
CA THR A 117 12.30 8.13 8.18
C THR A 117 11.32 7.00 8.49
N MET A 118 11.80 5.92 9.12
CA MET A 118 10.94 4.83 9.60
C MET A 118 9.97 5.33 10.68
N ALA A 119 10.44 6.11 11.66
CA ALA A 119 9.60 6.65 12.72
C ALA A 119 8.45 7.51 12.15
N LYS A 120 8.76 8.38 11.18
CA LYS A 120 7.76 9.18 10.47
C LYS A 120 6.71 8.29 9.78
N GLU A 121 7.15 7.29 9.04
CA GLU A 121 6.26 6.33 8.37
C GLU A 121 5.39 5.56 9.37
N GLY A 122 5.95 5.18 10.52
CA GLY A 122 5.21 4.54 11.61
C GLY A 122 4.13 5.44 12.20
N VAL A 123 4.42 6.73 12.40
CA VAL A 123 3.43 7.72 12.87
C VAL A 123 2.30 7.90 11.85
N GLU A 124 2.62 7.98 10.56
CA GLU A 124 1.61 8.10 9.50
C GLU A 124 0.70 6.86 9.44
N ASP A 125 1.25 5.65 9.50
CA ASP A 125 0.46 4.42 9.46
C ASP A 125 -0.35 4.21 10.75
N TRP A 126 0.18 4.63 11.91
CA TRP A 126 -0.55 4.64 13.18
C TRP A 126 -1.79 5.54 13.13
N ARG A 127 -1.68 6.73 12.53
CA ARG A 127 -2.84 7.63 12.35
C ARG A 127 -3.92 6.98 11.47
N ARG A 128 -3.53 6.27 10.41
CA ARG A 128 -4.49 5.49 9.59
C ARG A 128 -5.16 4.39 10.41
N ASN A 129 -4.38 3.68 11.24
CA ASN A 129 -4.92 2.65 12.12
C ASN A 129 -5.97 3.20 13.08
N LEU A 130 -5.74 4.39 13.66
CA LEU A 130 -6.73 5.05 14.51
C LEU A 130 -8.03 5.37 13.76
N GLN A 131 -7.93 5.88 12.52
CA GLN A 131 -9.09 6.15 11.67
C GLN A 131 -9.84 4.86 11.31
N ASP A 132 -9.13 3.79 10.97
CA ASP A 132 -9.72 2.47 10.73
C ASP A 132 -10.45 1.97 11.98
N ILE A 133 -9.85 2.09 13.17
CA ILE A 133 -10.47 1.68 14.45
C ILE A 133 -11.75 2.48 14.70
N GLU A 134 -11.73 3.79 14.48
CA GLU A 134 -12.91 4.64 14.65
C GLU A 134 -14.04 4.20 13.71
N ALA A 135 -13.76 4.05 12.42
CA ALA A 135 -14.74 3.62 11.42
C ALA A 135 -15.31 2.23 11.73
N ASN A 136 -14.46 1.26 12.09
CA ASN A 136 -14.88 -0.10 12.41
C ASN A 136 -15.71 -0.22 13.69
N ASN A 137 -15.59 0.74 14.62
CA ASN A 137 -16.36 0.76 15.87
C ASN A 137 -17.62 1.65 15.81
N ARG A 138 -17.89 2.32 14.68
CA ARG A 138 -19.19 2.98 14.44
C ARG A 138 -20.32 1.96 14.60
N LYS A 139 -21.49 2.43 15.00
CA LYS A 139 -22.64 1.57 15.29
C LYS A 139 -23.68 1.64 14.17
N VAL A 140 -24.47 0.59 14.07
CA VAL A 140 -25.66 0.51 13.22
C VAL A 140 -26.69 -0.41 13.87
N GLU A 141 -27.96 -0.18 13.60
CA GLU A 141 -29.06 -1.03 14.06
C GLU A 141 -29.21 -2.24 13.14
N VAL A 142 -29.10 -3.45 13.71
CA VAL A 142 -29.31 -4.72 13.02
C VAL A 142 -30.59 -5.35 13.56
N TYR A 143 -31.43 -5.88 12.69
CA TYR A 143 -32.65 -6.58 13.10
C TYR A 143 -32.31 -7.93 13.72
N ASP A 144 -32.81 -8.17 14.94
CA ASP A 144 -32.69 -9.44 15.63
C ASP A 144 -34.02 -10.18 15.57
N LYS A 145 -34.01 -11.32 14.87
CA LYS A 145 -35.19 -12.17 14.67
C LYS A 145 -35.71 -12.79 15.98
N SER A 146 -34.83 -12.98 16.97
CA SER A 146 -35.18 -13.61 18.24
C SER A 146 -35.99 -12.67 19.14
N SER A 147 -35.55 -11.41 19.25
CA SER A 147 -36.23 -10.38 20.04
C SER A 147 -37.26 -9.58 19.24
N CYS A 148 -37.37 -9.82 17.92
CA CYS A 148 -38.20 -9.04 16.99
C CYS A 148 -37.93 -7.52 17.09
N SER A 149 -36.68 -7.14 17.35
CA SER A 149 -36.30 -5.76 17.62
C SER A 149 -34.96 -5.43 16.97
N PHE A 150 -34.66 -4.14 16.84
CA PHE A 150 -33.34 -3.69 16.39
C PHE A 150 -32.36 -3.66 17.56
N ARG A 151 -31.18 -4.23 17.35
CA ARG A 151 -30.06 -4.17 18.29
C ARG A 151 -28.91 -3.37 17.69
N GLN A 152 -28.23 -2.58 18.51
CA GLN A 152 -27.02 -1.89 18.05
C GLN A 152 -25.84 -2.86 17.95
N THR A 153 -25.18 -2.87 16.80
CA THR A 153 -23.97 -3.65 16.52
C THR A 153 -22.89 -2.73 15.94
N LYS A 154 -21.61 -3.10 16.09
CA LYS A 154 -20.50 -2.35 15.48
C LYS A 154 -20.36 -2.70 14.01
N TRP A 155 -19.87 -1.77 13.21
CA TRP A 155 -19.68 -1.97 11.78
C TRP A 155 -18.85 -3.21 11.46
N LYS A 156 -17.74 -3.43 12.16
CA LYS A 156 -16.86 -4.60 11.93
C LYS A 156 -17.53 -5.96 12.13
N ASP A 157 -18.58 -6.02 12.94
CA ASP A 157 -19.27 -7.26 13.33
C ASP A 157 -20.47 -7.55 12.39
N LEU A 158 -20.75 -6.66 11.45
CA LEU A 158 -21.80 -6.81 10.44
C LEU A 158 -21.52 -7.96 9.47
N ARG A 159 -22.56 -8.74 9.15
CA ARG A 159 -22.47 -9.89 8.24
C ARG A 159 -23.41 -9.74 7.05
N VAL A 160 -23.06 -10.44 5.99
CA VAL A 160 -23.86 -10.52 4.75
C VAL A 160 -25.22 -11.14 5.04
N GLY A 161 -26.28 -10.60 4.45
CA GLY A 161 -27.66 -11.05 4.62
C GLY A 161 -28.36 -10.53 5.88
N GLU A 162 -27.65 -9.83 6.77
CA GLU A 162 -28.27 -9.17 7.92
C GLU A 162 -29.14 -7.97 7.45
N LEU A 163 -30.27 -7.79 8.14
CA LEU A 163 -31.15 -6.64 7.95
C LEU A 163 -30.67 -5.49 8.81
N VAL A 164 -30.46 -4.33 8.21
CA VAL A 164 -30.00 -3.12 8.87
C VAL A 164 -31.05 -2.02 8.78
N LYS A 165 -31.12 -1.22 9.84
CA LYS A 165 -31.79 0.07 9.85
C LYS A 165 -30.72 1.16 9.93
N VAL A 166 -30.77 2.10 9.00
CA VAL A 166 -29.87 3.26 8.96
C VAL A 166 -30.72 4.51 9.11
N CYS A 167 -30.35 5.36 10.07
CA CYS A 167 -31.09 6.57 10.38
C CYS A 167 -30.57 7.77 9.58
N LYS A 168 -31.36 8.83 9.55
CA LYS A 168 -30.99 10.10 8.92
C LYS A 168 -29.62 10.59 9.38
N ASP A 169 -28.85 11.12 8.44
CA ASP A 169 -27.52 11.66 8.67
C ASP A 169 -26.46 10.64 9.12
N GLU A 170 -26.75 9.34 9.01
CA GLU A 170 -25.77 8.27 9.21
C GLU A 170 -25.14 7.82 7.89
N TYR A 171 -23.92 7.29 7.98
CA TYR A 171 -23.22 6.67 6.87
C TYR A 171 -23.60 5.20 6.73
N PHE A 172 -23.64 4.70 5.50
CA PHE A 172 -23.88 3.27 5.28
C PHE A 172 -22.66 2.43 5.67
N PRO A 173 -22.84 1.39 6.50
CA PRO A 173 -21.75 0.56 7.02
C PRO A 173 -21.14 -0.40 5.99
N ALA A 174 -21.84 -0.65 4.90
CA ALA A 174 -21.59 -1.70 3.91
C ALA A 174 -22.40 -1.38 2.64
N ASP A 175 -22.21 -2.17 1.58
CA ASP A 175 -23.09 -2.06 0.41
C ASP A 175 -24.40 -2.80 0.70
N ILE A 176 -25.51 -2.07 0.63
CA ILE A 176 -26.82 -2.49 1.12
C ILE A 176 -27.84 -2.44 -0.01
N LEU A 177 -28.69 -3.46 -0.11
CA LEU A 177 -29.92 -3.41 -0.90
C LEU A 177 -30.99 -2.64 -0.14
N LEU A 178 -31.51 -1.57 -0.73
CA LEU A 178 -32.65 -0.82 -0.21
C LEU A 178 -33.93 -1.67 -0.29
N LEU A 179 -34.54 -1.96 0.86
CA LEU A 179 -35.82 -2.67 0.94
C LEU A 179 -37.00 -1.71 1.04
N SER A 180 -36.91 -0.75 1.96
CA SER A 180 -37.96 0.24 2.23
C SER A 180 -37.34 1.48 2.88
N SER A 181 -38.05 2.59 2.82
CA SER A 181 -37.66 3.85 3.44
C SER A 181 -38.79 4.38 4.32
N SER A 182 -38.53 5.48 5.02
CA SER A 182 -39.55 6.20 5.77
C SER A 182 -40.65 6.81 4.89
N TYR A 183 -40.45 6.89 3.58
CA TYR A 183 -41.44 7.40 2.63
C TYR A 183 -42.28 6.27 2.05
N GLU A 184 -43.57 6.52 1.83
CA GLU A 184 -44.50 5.51 1.29
C GLU A 184 -44.14 5.07 -0.13
N ASP A 185 -43.46 5.91 -0.90
CA ASP A 185 -43.00 5.58 -2.26
C ASP A 185 -41.68 4.77 -2.28
N GLY A 186 -41.11 4.42 -1.12
CA GLY A 186 -39.88 3.63 -1.04
C GLY A 186 -38.62 4.36 -1.52
N VAL A 187 -38.65 5.69 -1.54
CA VAL A 187 -37.57 6.55 -2.02
C VAL A 187 -36.64 6.96 -0.88
N CYS A 188 -35.34 7.11 -1.14
CA CYS A 188 -34.42 7.79 -0.22
C CYS A 188 -33.41 8.66 -0.97
N TYR A 189 -32.84 9.64 -0.26
CA TYR A 189 -31.81 10.52 -0.81
C TYR A 189 -30.44 10.19 -0.20
N VAL A 190 -29.43 10.10 -1.06
CA VAL A 190 -28.07 9.71 -0.67
C VAL A 190 -27.07 10.74 -1.14
N GLU A 191 -26.22 11.18 -0.22
CA GLU A 191 -25.06 12.03 -0.52
C GLU A 191 -23.83 11.15 -0.76
N THR A 192 -23.17 11.33 -1.92
CA THR A 192 -21.99 10.55 -2.34
C THR A 192 -20.70 11.33 -2.31
N MET A 193 -20.63 12.44 -1.57
CA MET A 193 -19.45 13.30 -1.48
C MET A 193 -18.15 12.54 -1.12
N ASN A 194 -18.23 11.48 -0.32
CA ASN A 194 -17.07 10.66 0.06
C ASN A 194 -16.57 9.72 -1.06
N LEU A 195 -17.37 9.49 -2.11
CA LEU A 195 -17.10 8.54 -3.18
C LEU A 195 -16.59 9.24 -4.44
N ASP A 196 -17.37 10.19 -4.93
CA ASP A 196 -17.13 10.90 -6.20
C ASP A 196 -16.98 12.42 -6.03
N GLY A 197 -17.11 12.93 -4.79
CA GLY A 197 -17.05 14.37 -4.52
C GLY A 197 -18.28 15.14 -4.98
N GLU A 198 -19.34 14.47 -5.43
CA GLU A 198 -20.59 15.11 -5.82
C GLU A 198 -21.38 15.52 -4.56
N THR A 199 -21.80 16.78 -4.51
CA THR A 199 -22.61 17.34 -3.41
C THR A 199 -24.11 17.18 -3.64
N ASN A 200 -24.51 16.82 -4.86
CA ASN A 200 -25.91 16.60 -5.21
C ASN A 200 -26.43 15.33 -4.56
N LEU A 201 -27.65 15.40 -4.04
CA LEU A 201 -28.34 14.25 -3.49
C LEU A 201 -28.80 13.34 -4.62
N LYS A 202 -28.43 12.06 -4.55
CA LYS A 202 -28.87 11.02 -5.49
C LYS A 202 -30.14 10.38 -4.97
N LEU A 203 -31.14 10.32 -5.85
CA LEU A 203 -32.40 9.61 -5.60
C LEU A 203 -32.18 8.10 -5.74
N LYS A 204 -32.63 7.33 -4.75
CA LYS A 204 -32.59 5.87 -4.74
C LYS A 204 -34.00 5.34 -4.49
N HIS A 205 -34.31 4.21 -5.11
CA HIS A 205 -35.66 3.62 -5.10
C HIS A 205 -35.60 2.17 -4.64
N ALA A 206 -36.43 1.82 -3.67
CA ALA A 206 -36.70 0.45 -3.29
C ALA A 206 -37.42 -0.30 -4.42
N LEU A 207 -37.42 -1.63 -4.37
CA LEU A 207 -38.29 -2.42 -5.24
C LEU A 207 -39.75 -2.26 -4.81
N ASN A 208 -40.66 -2.26 -5.79
CA ASN A 208 -42.11 -2.20 -5.58
C ASN A 208 -42.63 -3.36 -4.69
N VAL A 209 -41.89 -4.46 -4.58
CA VAL A 209 -42.28 -5.65 -3.81
C VAL A 209 -41.76 -5.62 -2.37
N THR A 210 -40.88 -4.68 -2.03
CA THR A 210 -40.28 -4.60 -0.69
C THR A 210 -40.67 -3.33 0.07
N TYR A 211 -41.05 -2.25 -0.63
CA TYR A 211 -41.24 -0.94 0.02
C TYR A 211 -42.37 -0.91 1.06
N PHE A 212 -43.40 -1.75 0.92
CA PHE A 212 -44.51 -1.82 1.88
C PHE A 212 -44.11 -2.37 3.26
N ARG A 213 -42.88 -2.89 3.39
CA ARG A 213 -42.35 -3.45 4.64
C ARG A 213 -41.73 -2.35 5.50
N SER A 214 -42.58 -1.49 6.06
CA SER A 214 -42.18 -0.36 6.91
C SER A 214 -42.16 -0.69 8.42
N SER A 215 -42.70 -1.84 8.83
CA SER A 215 -42.75 -2.25 10.24
C SER A 215 -41.75 -3.36 10.58
N ALA A 216 -41.24 -3.36 11.81
CA ALA A 216 -40.35 -4.40 12.33
C ALA A 216 -40.99 -5.81 12.30
N GLU A 217 -42.32 -5.88 12.36
CA GLU A 217 -43.09 -7.11 12.28
C GLU A 217 -43.11 -7.67 10.85
N SER A 218 -43.27 -6.81 9.85
CA SER A 218 -43.24 -7.19 8.43
C SER A 218 -41.87 -7.71 7.96
N LEU A 219 -40.79 -7.34 8.68
CA LEU A 219 -39.44 -7.84 8.46
C LEU A 219 -39.22 -9.25 9.03
N LYS A 220 -40.02 -9.68 10.02
CA LYS A 220 -39.89 -11.00 10.65
C LYS A 220 -40.11 -12.13 9.65
N GLU A 221 -41.10 -11.94 8.77
CA GLU A 221 -41.50 -12.91 7.75
C GLU A 221 -40.71 -12.76 6.45
N PHE A 222 -39.94 -11.68 6.31
CA PHE A 222 -39.18 -11.44 5.10
C PHE A 222 -38.09 -12.50 4.91
N ARG A 223 -38.20 -13.22 3.79
CA ARG A 223 -37.23 -14.19 3.29
C ARG A 223 -37.07 -13.96 1.80
N ALA A 224 -35.83 -13.80 1.37
CA ALA A 224 -35.51 -13.63 -0.04
C ALA A 224 -34.09 -14.11 -0.30
N VAL A 225 -33.80 -14.41 -1.57
CA VAL A 225 -32.45 -14.74 -2.02
C VAL A 225 -32.03 -13.73 -3.07
N ILE A 226 -30.91 -13.05 -2.84
CA ILE A 226 -30.32 -12.15 -3.83
C ILE A 226 -29.22 -12.92 -4.55
N LYS A 227 -29.24 -12.90 -5.89
CA LYS A 227 -28.11 -13.35 -6.72
C LYS A 227 -27.58 -12.14 -7.49
N CYS A 228 -26.32 -11.79 -7.30
CA CYS A 228 -25.71 -10.63 -7.95
C CYS A 228 -24.32 -10.94 -8.50
N GLU A 229 -23.77 -10.00 -9.24
CA GLU A 229 -22.37 -10.00 -9.66
C GLU A 229 -21.41 -10.13 -8.47
N ASP A 230 -20.19 -10.56 -8.76
CA ASP A 230 -19.10 -10.57 -7.78
C ASP A 230 -18.60 -9.16 -7.45
N PRO A 231 -17.94 -8.97 -6.29
CA PRO A 231 -17.32 -7.71 -5.91
C PRO A 231 -16.44 -7.13 -7.02
N ASN A 232 -16.69 -5.87 -7.40
CA ASN A 232 -15.96 -5.16 -8.44
C ASN A 232 -15.83 -3.67 -8.11
N GLU A 233 -14.96 -2.95 -8.83
CA GLU A 233 -14.67 -1.53 -8.61
C GLU A 233 -15.67 -0.55 -9.27
N HIS A 234 -16.64 -1.05 -10.05
CA HIS A 234 -17.56 -0.20 -10.81
C HIS A 234 -18.70 0.35 -9.93
N LEU A 235 -18.54 1.58 -9.43
CA LEU A 235 -19.49 2.25 -8.52
C LEU A 235 -20.89 2.46 -9.11
N TYR A 236 -21.01 2.65 -10.42
CA TYR A 236 -22.28 2.99 -11.09
C TYR A 236 -22.96 1.81 -11.79
N SER A 237 -22.35 0.63 -11.76
CA SER A 237 -22.92 -0.61 -12.30
C SER A 237 -23.30 -1.52 -11.15
N PHE A 238 -24.45 -2.18 -11.28
CA PHE A 238 -24.83 -3.27 -10.40
C PHE A 238 -25.84 -4.15 -11.13
N ILE A 239 -25.51 -5.42 -11.27
CA ILE A 239 -26.37 -6.42 -11.89
C ILE A 239 -26.71 -7.46 -10.82
N GLY A 240 -28.01 -7.67 -10.61
CA GLY A 240 -28.49 -8.68 -9.70
C GLY A 240 -29.96 -8.99 -9.87
N THR A 241 -30.40 -9.98 -9.13
CA THR A 241 -31.77 -10.46 -9.10
C THR A 241 -32.16 -10.76 -7.67
N LEU A 242 -33.31 -10.24 -7.25
CA LEU A 242 -33.98 -10.62 -6.03
C LEU A 242 -35.00 -11.73 -6.33
N TYR A 243 -34.90 -12.84 -5.62
CA TYR A 243 -35.89 -13.91 -5.61
C TYR A 243 -36.71 -13.80 -4.33
N SER A 244 -37.99 -13.44 -4.46
CA SER A 244 -38.96 -13.36 -3.36
C SER A 244 -40.27 -14.01 -3.81
N ASP A 245 -40.89 -14.81 -2.94
CA ASP A 245 -42.21 -15.41 -3.19
C ASP A 245 -42.32 -16.16 -4.55
N CYS A 246 -41.26 -16.88 -4.92
CA CYS A 246 -41.11 -17.61 -6.20
C CYS A 246 -41.11 -16.72 -7.46
N GLN A 247 -41.01 -15.39 -7.32
CA GLN A 247 -40.85 -14.45 -8.42
C GLN A 247 -39.43 -13.86 -8.45
N GLN A 248 -39.03 -13.39 -9.63
CA GLN A 248 -37.72 -12.81 -9.90
C GLN A 248 -37.85 -11.33 -10.25
N TYR A 249 -37.11 -10.49 -9.55
CA TYR A 249 -37.06 -9.04 -9.77
C TYR A 249 -35.63 -8.62 -10.11
N SER A 250 -35.46 -7.93 -11.23
CA SER A 250 -34.15 -7.40 -11.62
C SER A 250 -33.74 -6.26 -10.69
N LEU A 251 -32.48 -6.26 -10.27
CA LEU A 251 -31.88 -5.19 -9.50
C LEU A 251 -31.08 -4.28 -10.42
N SER A 252 -31.06 -2.98 -10.08
CA SER A 252 -30.28 -1.97 -10.77
C SER A 252 -29.47 -1.16 -9.74
N PRO A 253 -28.56 -0.27 -10.18
CA PRO A 253 -27.84 0.64 -9.28
C PRO A 253 -28.76 1.55 -8.43
N GLN A 254 -30.03 1.72 -8.81
CA GLN A 254 -30.99 2.56 -8.08
C GLN A 254 -31.43 1.95 -6.74
N GLN A 255 -31.32 0.63 -6.59
CA GLN A 255 -31.66 -0.10 -5.36
C GLN A 255 -30.45 -0.29 -4.42
N ILE A 256 -29.23 0.04 -4.86
CA ILE A 256 -28.01 -0.17 -4.07
C ILE A 256 -27.55 1.11 -3.39
N LEU A 257 -27.27 0.99 -2.09
CA LEU A 257 -26.69 2.02 -1.23
C LEU A 257 -25.25 1.62 -0.94
N LEU A 258 -24.29 2.47 -1.32
CA LEU A 258 -22.87 2.16 -1.23
C LEU A 258 -22.32 2.52 0.15
N ARG A 259 -21.33 1.77 0.62
CA ARG A 259 -20.59 2.10 1.84
C ARG A 259 -20.08 3.54 1.83
N ASP A 260 -20.01 4.17 3.00
CA ASP A 260 -19.52 5.55 3.21
C ASP A 260 -20.28 6.67 2.47
N SER A 261 -21.33 6.35 1.71
CA SER A 261 -22.36 7.33 1.35
C SER A 261 -23.27 7.63 2.56
N LYS A 262 -23.93 8.79 2.55
CA LYS A 262 -24.67 9.30 3.71
C LYS A 262 -26.16 9.40 3.40
N LEU A 263 -27.01 8.90 4.30
CA LEU A 263 -28.46 9.06 4.19
C LEU A 263 -28.83 10.51 4.50
N LYS A 264 -29.56 11.16 3.59
CA LYS A 264 -30.02 12.55 3.71
C LYS A 264 -31.50 12.63 3.44
N ASN A 265 -32.17 13.64 4.00
CA ASN A 265 -33.57 13.96 3.73
C ASN A 265 -34.51 12.73 3.78
N THR A 266 -34.24 11.77 4.65
CA THR A 266 -35.01 10.53 4.83
C THR A 266 -34.75 10.09 6.26
N GLU A 267 -35.81 9.83 7.05
CA GLU A 267 -35.69 9.61 8.49
C GLU A 267 -35.00 8.27 8.82
N TYR A 268 -35.33 7.23 8.07
CA TYR A 268 -34.67 5.93 8.14
C TYR A 268 -34.88 5.12 6.86
N ILE A 269 -34.03 4.13 6.67
CA ILE A 269 -34.21 3.07 5.67
C ILE A 269 -34.03 1.70 6.30
N PHE A 270 -34.66 0.69 5.72
CA PHE A 270 -34.36 -0.71 5.95
C PHE A 270 -33.66 -1.29 4.72
N GLY A 271 -32.65 -2.12 4.97
CA GLY A 271 -31.92 -2.75 3.88
C GLY A 271 -31.24 -4.06 4.27
N VAL A 272 -30.81 -4.81 3.26
CA VAL A 272 -30.06 -6.06 3.43
C VAL A 272 -28.61 -5.84 3.04
N VAL A 273 -27.68 -6.28 3.88
CA VAL A 273 -26.24 -6.21 3.59
C VAL A 273 -25.87 -7.19 2.47
N ILE A 274 -25.32 -6.69 1.36
CA ILE A 274 -24.87 -7.50 0.22
C ILE A 274 -23.36 -7.74 0.28
N PHE A 275 -22.56 -6.66 0.27
CA PHE A 275 -21.11 -6.72 0.30
C PHE A 275 -20.57 -6.11 1.60
N THR A 276 -19.53 -6.72 2.16
CA THR A 276 -18.95 -6.37 3.46
C THR A 276 -17.45 -6.17 3.36
N GLY A 277 -16.92 -5.21 4.12
CA GLY A 277 -15.49 -4.99 4.28
C GLY A 277 -14.81 -4.71 2.94
N HIS A 278 -13.76 -5.47 2.65
CA HIS A 278 -13.03 -5.36 1.39
C HIS A 278 -13.83 -5.79 0.14
N ASP A 279 -14.99 -6.43 0.29
CA ASP A 279 -15.85 -6.77 -0.86
C ASP A 279 -16.72 -5.59 -1.32
N THR A 280 -16.83 -4.52 -0.52
CA THR A 280 -17.61 -3.34 -0.92
C THR A 280 -16.98 -2.64 -2.13
N LYS A 281 -17.80 -2.08 -3.01
CA LYS A 281 -17.33 -1.43 -4.26
C LYS A 281 -16.34 -0.30 -3.97
N VAL A 282 -16.53 0.41 -2.87
CA VAL A 282 -15.63 1.48 -2.40
C VAL A 282 -14.24 0.94 -2.08
N MET A 283 -14.18 -0.19 -1.37
CA MET A 283 -12.92 -0.82 -1.00
C MET A 283 -12.25 -1.54 -2.17
N GLN A 284 -13.02 -2.01 -3.15
CA GLN A 284 -12.50 -2.54 -4.41
C GLN A 284 -11.88 -1.45 -5.29
N ASN A 285 -12.45 -0.24 -5.27
CA ASN A 285 -11.89 0.94 -5.94
C ASN A 285 -10.75 1.59 -5.12
N ALA A 286 -10.54 1.18 -3.87
CA ALA A 286 -9.45 1.69 -3.06
C ALA A 286 -8.10 1.14 -3.56
N THR A 287 -7.16 2.03 -3.84
CA THR A 287 -5.80 1.62 -4.20
C THR A 287 -4.99 1.32 -2.94
N ASP A 288 -4.27 0.19 -2.94
CA ASP A 288 -3.30 -0.11 -1.89
C ASP A 288 -2.35 1.07 -1.66
N PRO A 289 -2.05 1.44 -0.39
CA PRO A 289 -1.17 2.58 -0.08
C PRO A 289 0.17 2.47 -0.83
N PRO A 290 0.42 3.28 -1.86
CA PRO A 290 1.58 3.05 -2.72
C PRO A 290 2.85 3.53 -2.01
N SER A 291 3.97 2.85 -2.24
CA SER A 291 5.30 3.36 -1.88
C SER A 291 5.67 4.51 -2.84
N LYS A 292 5.29 5.73 -2.48
CA LYS A 292 5.50 6.93 -3.31
C LYS A 292 6.96 7.34 -3.30
N ARG A 293 7.52 7.64 -4.48
CA ARG A 293 8.84 8.25 -4.65
C ARG A 293 8.76 9.60 -5.32
N THR A 294 9.44 10.58 -4.73
CA THR A 294 9.43 11.95 -5.25
C THR A 294 10.27 12.08 -6.52
N LYS A 295 9.97 13.08 -7.36
CA LYS A 295 10.80 13.39 -8.55
C LYS A 295 12.21 13.82 -8.14
N ILE A 296 12.34 14.47 -6.97
CA ILE A 296 13.62 14.90 -6.40
C ILE A 296 14.46 13.67 -6.07
N GLU A 297 13.92 12.65 -5.39
CA GLU A 297 14.64 11.39 -5.13
C GLU A 297 15.22 10.76 -6.40
N ARG A 298 14.43 10.68 -7.49
CA ARG A 298 14.93 10.11 -8.76
C ARG A 298 16.03 10.95 -9.40
N ARG A 299 15.99 12.28 -9.23
CA ARG A 299 17.08 13.16 -9.69
C ARG A 299 18.33 12.98 -8.83
N MET A 300 18.16 12.82 -7.52
CA MET A 300 19.27 12.53 -6.61
C MET A 300 19.94 11.20 -6.94
N ASP A 301 19.17 10.14 -7.22
CA ASP A 301 19.72 8.86 -7.67
C ASP A 301 20.61 9.03 -8.92
N ARG A 302 20.20 9.87 -9.87
CA ARG A 302 21.02 10.19 -11.06
C ARG A 302 22.33 10.91 -10.68
N ILE A 303 22.26 11.87 -9.77
CA ILE A 303 23.45 12.60 -9.28
C ILE A 303 24.40 11.61 -8.57
N ILE A 304 23.89 10.67 -7.78
CA ILE A 304 24.70 9.62 -7.13
C ILE A 304 25.45 8.82 -8.17
N TYR A 305 24.79 8.35 -9.23
CA TYR A 305 25.47 7.56 -10.25
C TYR A 305 26.60 8.34 -10.93
N VAL A 306 26.42 9.63 -11.19
CA VAL A 306 27.47 10.50 -11.74
C VAL A 306 28.63 10.66 -10.76
N LEU A 307 28.35 10.99 -9.50
CA LEU A 307 29.38 11.15 -8.47
C LEU A 307 30.14 9.86 -8.18
N PHE A 308 29.44 8.73 -8.11
CA PHE A 308 30.02 7.41 -7.91
C PHE A 308 30.90 6.99 -9.10
N SER A 309 30.48 7.31 -10.33
CA SER A 309 31.30 7.05 -11.52
C SER A 309 32.58 7.92 -11.52
N ALA A 310 32.47 9.19 -11.14
CA ALA A 310 33.62 10.08 -10.98
C ALA A 310 34.57 9.60 -9.86
N LEU A 311 34.02 9.12 -8.75
CA LEU A 311 34.77 8.55 -7.63
C LEU A 311 35.59 7.34 -8.05
N ILE A 312 34.99 6.41 -8.80
CA ILE A 312 35.69 5.25 -9.37
C ILE A 312 36.82 5.72 -10.29
N LEU A 313 36.57 6.70 -11.15
CA LEU A 313 37.58 7.20 -12.09
C LEU A 313 38.78 7.81 -11.36
N VAL A 314 38.56 8.70 -10.39
CA VAL A 314 39.64 9.35 -9.63
C VAL A 314 40.44 8.31 -8.83
N SER A 315 39.75 7.37 -8.18
CA SER A 315 40.40 6.31 -7.39
C SER A 315 41.19 5.34 -8.26
N PHE A 316 40.70 5.04 -9.46
CA PHE A 316 41.39 4.20 -10.43
C PHE A 316 42.65 4.89 -10.99
N ILE A 317 42.55 6.15 -11.39
CA ILE A 317 43.71 6.93 -11.87
C ILE A 317 44.77 7.03 -10.76
N GLY A 318 44.36 7.37 -9.53
CA GLY A 318 45.27 7.42 -8.39
C GLY A 318 45.94 6.08 -8.09
N SER A 319 45.19 4.98 -8.20
CA SER A 319 45.71 3.60 -8.06
C SER A 319 46.72 3.23 -9.14
N LEU A 320 46.51 3.63 -10.39
CA LEU A 320 47.48 3.41 -11.48
C LEU A 320 48.80 4.11 -11.20
N PHE A 321 48.77 5.40 -10.88
CA PHE A 321 49.98 6.16 -10.53
C PHE A 321 50.69 5.56 -9.32
N PHE A 322 49.94 5.22 -8.27
CA PHE A 322 50.49 4.59 -7.08
C PHE A 322 51.14 3.23 -7.38
N GLY A 323 50.51 2.40 -8.21
CA GLY A 323 51.05 1.10 -8.61
C GLY A 323 52.33 1.18 -9.43
N ILE A 324 52.39 2.12 -10.38
CA ILE A 324 53.60 2.39 -11.18
C ILE A 324 54.75 2.86 -10.27
N GLU A 325 54.47 3.82 -9.38
CA GLU A 325 55.48 4.35 -8.47
C GLU A 325 55.98 3.28 -7.49
N THR A 326 55.07 2.47 -6.94
CA THR A 326 55.40 1.37 -6.02
C THR A 326 56.26 0.29 -6.70
N ASN A 327 56.05 0.05 -8.00
CA ASN A 327 56.89 -0.88 -8.76
C ASN A 327 58.30 -0.31 -8.99
N ASN A 328 58.42 0.99 -9.23
CA ASN A 328 59.71 1.67 -9.42
C ASN A 328 60.53 1.77 -8.12
N ASP A 329 59.88 1.71 -6.96
CA ASP A 329 60.53 1.76 -5.66
C ASP A 329 61.43 0.53 -5.37
N LEU A 330 61.30 -0.55 -6.15
CA LEU A 330 62.15 -1.74 -6.09
C LEU A 330 63.16 -1.76 -7.25
N SER A 331 64.26 -1.04 -7.11
CA SER A 331 65.33 -0.99 -8.12
C SER A 331 66.53 -1.82 -7.66
N GLY A 332 66.82 -2.92 -8.36
CA GLY A 332 68.02 -3.74 -8.12
C GLY A 332 68.05 -4.48 -6.77
N GLY A 333 66.89 -4.72 -6.15
CA GLY A 333 66.77 -5.39 -4.85
C GLY A 333 66.88 -4.47 -3.62
N ASN A 334 67.19 -3.18 -3.83
CA ASN A 334 67.19 -2.17 -2.78
C ASN A 334 65.94 -1.30 -2.89
N TYR A 335 65.37 -0.94 -1.74
CA TYR A 335 64.24 -0.03 -1.69
C TYR A 335 64.72 1.43 -1.79
N THR A 336 64.22 2.17 -2.78
CA THR A 336 64.58 3.58 -3.01
C THR A 336 64.15 4.47 -1.83
N ARG A 337 62.95 4.24 -1.28
CA ARG A 337 62.36 4.98 -0.15
C ARG A 337 62.56 4.27 1.18
N TRP A 338 63.81 3.99 1.53
CA TRP A 338 64.18 3.25 2.74
C TRP A 338 63.61 3.85 4.05
N TYR A 339 63.39 5.17 4.10
CA TYR A 339 62.84 5.87 5.27
C TYR A 339 61.36 5.54 5.55
N LEU A 340 60.61 5.02 4.57
CA LEU A 340 59.22 4.55 4.74
C LEU A 340 59.13 3.13 5.32
N ARG A 341 60.27 2.51 5.64
CA ARG A 341 60.39 1.13 6.13
C ARG A 341 59.62 0.09 5.30
N PRO A 342 59.88 0.00 3.98
CA PRO A 342 59.28 -1.00 3.08
C PRO A 342 59.56 -2.46 3.48
N ASP A 343 60.54 -2.67 4.36
CA ASP A 343 60.91 -3.92 5.02
C ASP A 343 59.95 -4.37 6.14
N LYS A 344 59.11 -3.47 6.67
CA LYS A 344 58.06 -3.76 7.67
C LYS A 344 56.70 -3.18 7.25
N THR A 345 56.35 -3.31 5.97
CA THR A 345 55.07 -2.81 5.46
C THR A 345 53.92 -3.78 5.66
N THR A 346 52.73 -3.21 5.78
CA THR A 346 51.47 -3.93 5.62
C THR A 346 51.23 -4.23 4.14
N VAL A 347 50.35 -5.19 3.84
CA VAL A 347 49.99 -5.59 2.46
C VAL A 347 49.55 -4.41 1.57
N PHE A 348 49.20 -3.27 2.17
CA PHE A 348 48.78 -2.04 1.50
C PHE A 348 49.90 -1.31 0.74
N PHE A 349 51.17 -1.50 1.12
CA PHE A 349 52.32 -0.76 0.57
C PHE A 349 53.49 -1.68 0.19
N ASP A 350 53.23 -2.96 -0.11
CA ASP A 350 54.28 -3.94 -0.42
C ASP A 350 54.80 -3.78 -1.87
N PRO A 351 56.06 -3.35 -2.08
CA PRO A 351 56.64 -3.19 -3.41
C PRO A 351 56.87 -4.52 -4.14
N ARG A 352 56.85 -5.65 -3.44
CA ARG A 352 56.98 -6.99 -4.05
C ARG A 352 55.68 -7.45 -4.71
N ARG A 353 54.54 -6.84 -4.36
CA ARG A 353 53.22 -7.14 -4.91
C ARG A 353 52.52 -5.85 -5.34
N PRO A 354 53.08 -5.11 -6.31
CA PRO A 354 52.62 -3.77 -6.67
C PRO A 354 51.16 -3.77 -7.18
N ALA A 355 50.72 -4.83 -7.86
CA ALA A 355 49.34 -4.96 -8.32
C ALA A 355 48.33 -5.09 -7.16
N VAL A 356 48.69 -5.82 -6.09
CA VAL A 356 47.83 -5.98 -4.91
C VAL A 356 47.80 -4.68 -4.12
N ALA A 357 48.97 -4.04 -3.93
CA ALA A 357 49.07 -2.73 -3.29
C ALA A 357 48.25 -1.67 -4.04
N ALA A 358 48.33 -1.64 -5.37
CA ALA A 358 47.53 -0.75 -6.22
C ALA A 358 46.03 -1.00 -6.08
N PHE A 359 45.59 -2.27 -6.09
CA PHE A 359 44.18 -2.61 -5.92
C PHE A 359 43.66 -2.17 -4.54
N LEU A 360 44.41 -2.43 -3.47
CA LEU A 360 44.03 -2.00 -2.11
C LEU A 360 44.04 -0.47 -2.00
N HIS A 361 45.00 0.22 -2.62
CA HIS A 361 45.02 1.68 -2.71
C HIS A 361 43.80 2.22 -3.46
N CYS A 362 43.31 1.52 -4.49
CA CYS A 362 42.06 1.87 -5.17
C CYS A 362 40.87 1.80 -4.21
N LEU A 363 40.76 0.72 -3.43
CA LEU A 363 39.70 0.57 -2.42
C LEU A 363 39.78 1.63 -1.32
N THR A 364 40.98 1.95 -0.84
CA THR A 364 41.19 3.04 0.13
C THR A 364 40.84 4.40 -0.49
N GLY A 365 41.19 4.65 -1.75
CA GLY A 365 40.81 5.87 -2.48
C GLY A 365 39.30 6.03 -2.63
N LEU A 366 38.58 4.94 -2.97
CA LEU A 366 37.12 4.94 -3.04
C LEU A 366 36.48 5.34 -1.71
N MET A 367 37.03 4.87 -0.59
CA MET A 367 36.55 5.24 0.74
C MET A 367 36.93 6.66 1.11
N LEU A 368 38.19 7.05 0.88
CA LEU A 368 38.72 8.37 1.24
C LEU A 368 37.91 9.47 0.57
N TYR A 369 37.64 9.36 -0.73
CA TYR A 369 36.85 10.33 -1.49
C TYR A 369 35.33 10.10 -1.36
N GLY A 370 34.89 9.14 -0.54
CA GLY A 370 33.47 8.84 -0.31
C GLY A 370 32.66 10.01 0.26
N TYR A 371 33.31 11.02 0.86
CA TYR A 371 32.66 12.26 1.33
C TYR A 371 32.08 13.11 0.18
N LEU A 372 32.48 12.87 -1.07
CA LEU A 372 31.90 13.54 -2.25
C LEU A 372 30.41 13.25 -2.43
N ILE A 373 29.91 12.15 -1.84
CA ILE A 373 28.48 11.84 -1.78
C ILE A 373 27.99 12.20 -0.37
N PRO A 374 27.56 13.44 -0.12
CA PRO A 374 27.29 13.92 1.23
C PRO A 374 26.05 13.25 1.81
N ILE A 375 26.22 12.48 2.90
CA ILE A 375 25.11 11.93 3.69
C ILE A 375 24.19 13.06 4.17
N SER A 376 24.77 14.20 4.55
CA SER A 376 24.06 15.38 5.04
C SER A 376 23.02 15.92 4.06
N LEU A 377 23.26 15.85 2.74
CA LEU A 377 22.28 16.29 1.74
C LEU A 377 20.98 15.47 1.83
N TYR A 378 21.09 14.16 2.05
CA TYR A 378 19.93 13.27 2.18
C TYR A 378 19.18 13.52 3.48
N VAL A 379 19.93 13.65 4.58
CA VAL A 379 19.37 13.95 5.89
C VAL A 379 18.56 15.23 5.83
N SER A 380 19.14 16.31 5.29
CA SER A 380 18.51 17.62 5.20
C SER A 380 17.25 17.57 4.35
N ILE A 381 17.27 16.87 3.21
CA ILE A 381 16.09 16.78 2.35
C ILE A 381 14.95 16.01 3.02
N GLU A 382 15.24 14.91 3.73
CA GLU A 382 14.21 14.19 4.48
C GLU A 382 13.63 15.05 5.61
N ILE A 383 14.47 15.76 6.35
CA ILE A 383 14.02 16.71 7.39
C ILE A 383 13.14 17.82 6.77
N CYS A 384 13.57 18.41 5.65
CA CYS A 384 12.76 19.42 4.94
C CYS A 384 11.39 18.88 4.54
N LYS A 385 11.31 17.64 4.01
CA LYS A 385 10.02 17.01 3.67
C LYS A 385 9.13 16.83 4.90
N VAL A 386 9.70 16.43 6.03
CA VAL A 386 8.95 16.28 7.30
C VAL A 386 8.40 17.63 7.75
N LEU A 387 9.23 18.66 7.79
CA LEU A 387 8.81 20.01 8.20
C LEU A 387 7.76 20.60 7.27
N GLN A 388 7.95 20.48 5.94
CA GLN A 388 6.96 20.92 4.95
C GLN A 388 5.62 20.19 5.13
N SER A 389 5.66 18.88 5.41
CA SER A 389 4.43 18.13 5.68
C SER A 389 3.72 18.59 6.95
N ILE A 390 4.45 19.05 7.97
CA ILE A 390 3.85 19.60 9.19
C ILE A 390 3.18 20.95 8.88
N PHE A 391 3.84 21.84 8.13
CA PHE A 391 3.28 23.13 7.76
C PHE A 391 2.05 23.05 6.85
N ILE A 392 1.96 22.03 5.97
CA ILE A 392 0.78 21.82 5.11
C ILE A 392 -0.42 21.30 5.90
N ASN A 393 -0.17 20.60 7.02
CA ASN A 393 -1.22 20.02 7.86
C ASN A 393 -1.70 20.97 8.96
N GLN A 394 -1.09 22.15 9.09
CA GLN A 394 -1.61 23.29 9.87
C GLN A 394 -2.55 24.10 8.98
#